data_AF-A0A7W8FSU7-F1
#
_entry.id   AF-A0A7W8FSU7-F1
#
_cell.length_a   1.000
_cell.length_b   1.000
_cell.length_c   1.000
_cell.angle_alpha   90.00
_cell.angle_beta   90.00
_cell.angle_gamma   90.00
#
_symmetry.space_group_name_H-M   'P 1'
#
loop_
_entity.id
_entity.type
_entity.pdbx_description
1 polymer ?
#
loop_
_entity_poly.entity_id
_entity_poly.type
_entity_poly.pdbx_seq_one_letter_code
_entity_poly.pdbx_strand_id
1 'polypeptide(L)' 'MLEFEDYKEKLEQEYKRDLKDILSAYYLTRDLGPSSTAKELGVPRQVVLHYINQFGLKEAKHQQIREKAKYLN' A
#
# COMPACT_ATOMS: atom_id res chain seq x y z
N MET A 1 22.00 -4.96 1.13
CA MET A 1 20.58 -4.73 0.77
C MET A 1 19.82 -4.68 2.07
N LEU A 2 18.96 -3.69 2.30
CA LEU A 2 17.99 -3.76 3.40
C LEU A 2 16.96 -4.84 3.02
N GLU A 3 16.63 -5.71 3.96
CA GLU A 3 15.60 -6.72 3.80
C GLU A 3 14.22 -6.04 3.81
N PHE A 4 13.18 -6.72 3.32
CA PHE A 4 11.82 -6.16 3.36
C PHE A 4 11.38 -5.80 4.78
N GLU A 5 11.77 -6.61 5.77
CA GLU A 5 11.42 -6.41 7.17
C GLU A 5 12.04 -5.14 7.76
N ASP A 6 13.27 -4.77 7.38
CA ASP A 6 13.89 -3.51 7.81
C ASP A 6 13.05 -2.29 7.38
N TYR A 7 12.51 -2.33 6.16
CA TYR A 7 11.63 -1.26 5.68
C TYR A 7 10.29 -1.24 6.40
N LYS A 8 9.75 -2.41 6.74
CA LYS A 8 8.53 -2.50 7.54
C LYS A 8 8.75 -1.87 8.91
N GLU A 9 9.76 -2.30 9.65
CA GLU A 9 10.04 -1.77 10.98
C GLU A 9 10.27 -0.25 10.94
N LYS A 10 11.05 0.23 9.96
CA LYS A 10 11.26 1.67 9.77
C LYS A 10 9.95 2.43 9.57
N LEU A 11 9.09 1.95 8.67
CA LEU A 11 7.82 2.60 8.38
C LEU A 11 6.87 2.55 9.59
N GLU A 12 6.79 1.42 10.28
CA GLU A 12 5.93 1.30 11.46
C GLU A 12 6.41 2.19 12.61
N GLN A 13 7.73 2.35 12.77
CA GLN A 13 8.30 3.27 13.76
C GLN A 13 8.07 4.74 13.40
N GLU A 14 8.21 5.12 12.12
CA GLU A 14 8.06 6.50 11.62
C GLU A 14 6.60 6.95 11.71
N TYR A 15 5.66 6.11 11.28
CA TYR A 15 4.24 6.47 11.21
C TYR A 15 3.44 6.05 12.45
N LYS A 16 4.04 5.29 13.38
CA LYS A 16 3.39 4.73 14.59
C LYS A 16 2.09 3.97 14.29
N ARG A 17 2.11 3.21 13.19
CA ARG A 17 0.98 2.43 12.66
C ARG A 17 1.51 1.17 11.99
N ASP A 18 0.69 0.13 11.94
CA ASP A 18 1.01 -1.08 11.18
C ASP A 18 1.20 -0.78 9.69
N LEU A 19 2.14 -1.49 9.06
CA LEU A 19 2.46 -1.30 7.65
C LEU A 19 1.25 -1.52 6.75
N LYS A 20 0.36 -2.44 7.11
CA LYS A 20 -0.87 -2.70 6.38
C LYS A 20 -1.78 -1.47 6.34
N ASP A 21 -1.94 -0.77 7.46
CA ASP A 21 -2.75 0.45 7.55
C ASP A 21 -2.10 1.60 6.80
N ILE A 22 -0.79 1.76 6.91
CA ILE A 22 -0.01 2.74 6.14
C ILE A 22 -0.26 2.49 4.64
N LEU A 23 0.01 1.28 4.14
CA LEU A 23 -0.15 0.98 2.73
C LEU A 23 -1.60 1.11 2.26
N SER A 24 -2.57 0.72 3.07
CA SER A 24 -4.00 0.87 2.75
C SER A 24 -4.37 2.35 2.58
N ALA A 25 -3.89 3.23 3.46
CA ALA A 25 -4.16 4.66 3.37
C ALA A 25 -3.60 5.27 2.07
N TYR A 26 -2.38 4.90 1.66
CA TYR A 26 -1.78 5.44 0.44
C TYR A 26 -2.35 4.77 -0.82
N TYR A 27 -2.46 3.45 -0.83
CA TYR A 27 -2.80 2.68 -2.03
C TYR A 27 -4.30 2.60 -2.31
N LEU A 28 -5.13 2.47 -1.26
CA LEU A 28 -6.58 2.37 -1.37
C LEU A 28 -7.25 3.73 -1.19
N THR A 29 -7.00 4.39 -0.07
CA THR A 29 -7.73 5.62 0.30
C THR A 29 -7.31 6.82 -0.55
N ARG A 30 -6.00 7.04 -0.74
CA ARG A 30 -5.46 8.09 -1.64
C ARG A 30 -5.41 7.65 -3.11
N ASP A 31 -5.89 6.45 -3.42
CA ASP A 31 -5.92 5.84 -4.75
C ASP A 31 -4.57 5.81 -5.50
N LEU A 32 -3.44 5.83 -4.81
CA LEU A 32 -2.13 5.86 -5.45
C LEU A 32 -1.77 4.51 -6.12
N GLY A 33 -0.90 4.58 -7.13
CA GLY A 33 -0.24 3.41 -7.71
C GLY A 33 1.02 3.01 -6.92
N PRO A 34 1.55 1.78 -7.11
CA PRO A 34 2.69 1.28 -6.33
C PRO A 34 3.93 2.16 -6.42
N SER A 35 4.19 2.77 -7.57
CA SER A 35 5.33 3.68 -7.78
C SER A 35 5.15 5.00 -7.02
N SER A 36 3.94 5.56 -7.01
CA SER A 36 3.64 6.79 -6.27
C SER A 36 3.66 6.55 -4.76
N THR A 37 3.08 5.44 -4.29
CA THR A 37 3.17 5.03 -2.88
C THR A 37 4.62 4.86 -2.43
N ALA A 38 5.47 4.23 -3.24
CA ALA A 38 6.89 4.06 -2.93
C ALA A 38 7.63 5.39 -2.82
N LYS A 39 7.35 6.33 -3.73
CA LYS A 39 7.91 7.68 -3.68
C LYS A 39 7.50 8.43 -2.42
N GLU A 40 6.22 8.37 -2.05
CA GLU A 40 5.72 9.06 -0.86
C GLU A 40 6.26 8.46 0.45
N LEU A 41 6.43 7.14 0.50
CA LEU A 41 6.96 6.43 1.67
C LEU A 41 8.50 6.41 1.72
N GLY A 42 9.18 6.93 0.70
CA GLY A 42 10.65 6.95 0.65
C GLY A 42 11.29 5.56 0.62
N VAL A 43 10.62 4.57 0.01
CA VAL A 43 11.09 3.17 -0.07
C VAL A 43 11.18 2.68 -1.51
N PRO A 44 11.94 1.61 -1.80
CA PRO A 44 11.95 1.00 -3.11
C PRO A 44 10.57 0.47 -3.50
N ARG A 45 10.21 0.61 -4.79
CA ARG A 45 8.94 0.10 -5.34
C ARG A 45 8.71 -1.39 -5.07
N GLN A 46 9.77 -2.20 -5.06
CA GLN A 46 9.66 -3.63 -4.78
C GLN A 46 9.15 -3.91 -3.37
N VAL A 47 9.50 -3.09 -2.37
CA VAL A 47 9.00 -3.20 -0.99
C VAL A 47 7.48 -3.02 -0.97
N VAL A 48 7.01 -1.95 -1.63
CA VAL A 48 5.57 -1.68 -1.72
C VAL A 48 4.84 -2.82 -2.44
N LEU A 49 5.38 -3.33 -3.54
CA LEU A 49 4.76 -4.46 -4.25
C LEU A 49 4.72 -5.74 -3.41
N HIS A 50 5.81 -6.05 -2.71
CA HIS A 50 5.90 -7.21 -1.83
C HIS A 50 4.75 -7.19 -0.81
N TYR A 51 4.60 -6.08 -0.09
CA TYR A 51 3.58 -5.96 0.95
C TYR A 51 2.16 -5.73 0.42
N ILE A 52 1.97 -5.06 -0.73
CA ILE A 52 0.65 -5.00 -1.39
C ILE A 52 0.13 -6.41 -1.71
N ASN A 53 1.01 -7.27 -2.22
CA ASN A 53 0.65 -8.65 -2.54
C ASN A 53 0.43 -9.46 -1.25
N GLN A 54 1.34 -9.34 -0.27
CA GLN A 54 1.24 -10.04 1.01
C GLN A 54 -0.06 -9.73 1.75
N PHE A 55 -0.52 -8.47 1.72
CA PHE A 55 -1.73 -8.04 2.41
C PHE A 55 -3.01 -8.11 1.55
N GLY A 56 -2.93 -8.58 0.30
CA GLY A 56 -4.09 -8.68 -0.59
C GLY A 56 -4.69 -7.32 -1.01
N LEU A 57 -3.93 -6.22 -0.91
CA LEU A 57 -4.45 -4.87 -1.16
C LEU A 57 -4.82 -4.65 -2.65
N LYS A 58 -4.19 -5.39 -3.56
CA LYS A 58 -4.52 -5.35 -4.99
C LYS A 58 -5.95 -5.80 -5.25
N GLU A 59 -6.36 -6.92 -4.63
CA GLU A 59 -7.71 -7.44 -4.76
C GLU A 59 -8.74 -6.52 -4.10
N ALA A 60 -8.41 -5.99 -2.92
CA ALA A 60 -9.23 -4.99 -2.22
C ALA A 60 -9.48 -3.74 -3.10
N LYS A 61 -8.44 -3.22 -3.76
CA LYS A 61 -8.57 -2.07 -4.67
C LYS A 61 -9.49 -2.37 -5.85
N HIS A 62 -9.29 -3.53 -6.49
CA HIS A 62 -10.15 -3.95 -7.59
C HIS A 62 -11.61 -4.11 -7.16
N GLN A 63 -11.86 -4.64 -5.96
CA GLN A 63 -13.21 -4.74 -5.42
C GLN A 63 -13.84 -3.36 -5.22
N GLN A 64 -13.12 -2.40 -4.61
CA GLN A 64 -13.62 -1.03 -4.43
C GLN A 64 -13.97 -0.36 -5.76
N ILE A 65 -13.18 -0.56 -6.82
CA ILE A 65 -13.46 -0.03 -8.15
C ILE A 65 -14.74 -0.64 -8.72
N ARG A 66 -14.89 -1.97 -8.62
CA ARG A 66 -16.11 -2.67 -9.08
C ARG A 66 -17.35 -2.20 -8.33
N GLU A 67 -17.27 -2.03 -7.01
CA GLU A 67 -18.38 -1.54 -6.21
C GLU A 67 -18.77 -0.12 -6.57
N LYS A 68 -17.80 0.80 -6.69
CA LYS A 68 -18.06 2.16 -7.16
C LYS A 68 -18.75 2.20 -8.53
N ALA A 69 -18.33 1.33 -9.46
CA ALA A 69 -18.93 1.25 -10.79
C ALA A 69 -20.40 0.77 -10.78
N LYS A 70 -20.81 -0.02 -9.78
CA LYS A 70 -22.20 -0.50 -9.66
C LYS A 70 -23.19 0.61 -9.30
N TYR A 71 -22.77 1.62 -8.55
CA TYR A 71 -23.64 2.72 -8.08
C TYR A 71 -23.63 3.95 -9.00
N LEU A 72 -22.86 3.91 -10.09
CA LEU A 72 -22.78 4.98 -11.09
C LEU A 72 -23.64 4.71 -12.34
N ASN A 73 -24.50 3.67 -12.30
CA ASN A 73 -25.45 3.32 -13.37
C ASN A 73 -26.89 3.42 -12.88
#